data_AF-A0A7S0CAN1-F1
#
_entry.id   AF-A0A7S0CAN1-F1
#
_cell.length_a   1.000
_cell.length_b   1.000
_cell.length_c   1.000
_cell.angle_alpha   90.00
_cell.angle_beta   90.00
_cell.angle_gamma   90.00
#
_symmetry.space_group_name_H-M   'P 1'
#
loop_
_entity.id
_entity.type
_entity.pdbx_description
1 polymer ?
#
loop_
_entity_poly.entity_id
_entity_poly.type
_entity_poly.pdbx_seq_one_letter_code
_entity_poly.pdbx_strand_id
1 'polypeptide(L)'
;VDTYSKYQRFDMVGVGIPLITDGDKRVIVAAPPVKGSSSAREKLRVGDVVSAVNGVSTTNREPLKIVEQIEENPTAKTVTFSMKREEDGVVVRNWDVILERQFEEVSDPTRFKLQTRSDGTKVGYIKITEFNSLVVTKLTEALTELKAKGATAYVLDVRSNPGGAFQSATEIAGLFLNDEVATIMVGKNGDSYPFRTTTGKVVLPTDQPVVIW
;
A
#
# COMPACT_ATOMS: atom_id res chain seq x y z
N VAL A 1 24.29 -1.34 5.69
CA VAL A 1 22.92 -0.93 5.34
C VAL A 1 22.01 -1.38 6.46
N ASP A 2 21.37 -0.42 7.15
CA ASP A 2 20.44 -0.73 8.24
C ASP A 2 19.31 -1.65 7.74
N THR A 3 18.81 -2.51 8.62
CA THR A 3 17.73 -3.45 8.29
C THR A 3 16.47 -2.68 7.91
N TYR A 4 16.21 -1.56 8.57
CA TYR A 4 15.10 -0.67 8.23
C TYR A 4 15.16 -0.16 6.80
N SER A 5 16.28 0.42 6.36
CA SER A 5 16.42 0.98 4.99
C SER A 5 16.13 -0.05 3.88
N LYS A 6 16.35 -1.35 4.12
CA LYS A 6 15.99 -2.41 3.16
C LYS A 6 14.49 -2.66 3.06
N TYR A 7 13.78 -2.53 4.18
CA TYR A 7 12.35 -2.79 4.31
C TYR A 7 11.49 -1.53 4.19
N GLN A 8 12.07 -0.34 4.33
CA GLN A 8 11.40 0.95 4.25
C GLN A 8 10.68 1.16 2.91
N ARG A 9 11.25 0.69 1.80
CA ARG A 9 10.57 0.68 0.49
C ARG A 9 9.29 -0.16 0.43
N PHE A 10 9.09 -1.05 1.40
CA PHE A 10 7.90 -1.89 1.56
C PHE A 10 6.92 -1.35 2.61
N ASP A 11 7.32 -0.30 3.34
CA ASP A 11 6.56 0.31 4.42
C ASP A 11 5.81 1.53 3.92
N MET A 12 4.56 1.31 3.49
CA MET A 12 3.74 2.37 2.91
C MET A 12 3.41 3.48 3.90
N VAL A 13 3.31 3.16 5.19
CA VAL A 13 2.97 4.14 6.23
C VAL A 13 4.21 4.88 6.72
N GLY A 14 5.41 4.29 6.54
CA GLY A 14 6.69 4.84 6.96
C GLY A 14 6.99 4.64 8.45
N VAL A 15 6.24 3.78 9.15
CA VAL A 15 6.39 3.58 10.61
C VAL A 15 6.92 2.19 11.00
N GLY A 16 7.09 1.29 10.04
CA GLY A 16 7.67 -0.04 10.17
C GLY A 16 6.76 -1.08 10.81
N ILE A 17 5.44 -0.89 10.71
CA ILE A 17 4.43 -1.75 11.35
C ILE A 17 3.74 -2.66 10.33
N PRO A 18 3.95 -3.99 10.40
CA PRO A 18 3.23 -4.92 9.53
C PRO A 18 1.84 -5.23 10.11
N LEU A 19 0.79 -4.85 9.40
CA LEU A 19 -0.61 -5.03 9.82
C LEU A 19 -1.34 -6.09 8.99
N ILE A 20 -2.15 -6.90 9.65
CA ILE A 20 -3.12 -7.82 9.01
C ILE A 20 -4.48 -7.70 9.69
N THR A 21 -5.51 -8.26 9.07
CA THR A 21 -6.77 -8.58 9.74
C THR A 21 -6.69 -10.01 10.29
N ASP A 22 -7.02 -10.21 11.57
CA ASP A 22 -7.12 -11.53 12.19
C ASP A 22 -8.46 -12.23 11.87
N GLY A 23 -8.64 -13.46 12.36
CA GLY A 23 -9.87 -14.22 12.15
C GLY A 23 -11.13 -13.56 12.72
N ASP A 24 -10.98 -12.66 13.69
CA ASP A 24 -12.06 -11.91 14.35
C ASP A 24 -12.30 -10.54 13.71
N LYS A 25 -11.74 -10.30 12.52
CA LYS A 25 -11.83 -9.03 11.78
C LYS A 25 -11.21 -7.83 12.50
N ARG A 26 -10.25 -8.07 13.39
CA ARG A 26 -9.48 -7.02 14.08
C ARG A 26 -8.18 -6.77 13.34
N VAL A 27 -7.74 -5.53 13.31
CA VAL A 27 -6.44 -5.18 12.74
C VAL A 27 -5.37 -5.39 13.80
N ILE A 28 -4.36 -6.21 13.50
CA ILE A 28 -3.30 -6.58 14.44
C ILE A 28 -1.91 -6.44 13.85
N VAL A 29 -0.91 -6.28 14.72
CA VAL A 29 0.51 -6.36 14.37
C VAL A 29 0.88 -7.82 14.08
N ALA A 30 1.25 -8.11 12.83
CA ALA A 30 1.42 -9.48 12.33
C ALA A 30 2.82 -10.06 12.57
N ALA A 31 3.83 -9.20 12.62
CA ALA A 31 5.23 -9.57 12.77
C ALA A 31 5.96 -8.52 13.62
N PRO A 32 7.12 -8.86 14.22
CA PRO A 32 7.88 -7.89 14.98
C PRO A 32 8.12 -6.61 14.16
N PRO A 33 7.89 -5.41 14.74
CA PRO A 33 8.21 -4.15 14.08
C PRO A 33 9.62 -4.14 13.48
N VAL A 34 9.76 -3.51 12.32
CA VAL A 34 11.04 -3.49 11.62
C VAL A 34 12.09 -2.80 12.51
N LYS A 35 13.21 -3.48 12.79
CA LYS A 35 14.28 -2.95 13.63
C LYS A 35 14.73 -1.58 13.11
N GLY A 36 14.75 -0.56 13.97
CA GLY A 36 15.14 0.81 13.63
C GLY A 36 13.96 1.74 13.30
N SER A 37 12.77 1.21 13.07
CA SER A 37 11.55 1.99 12.80
C SER A 37 10.96 2.69 14.03
N SER A 38 10.00 3.60 13.82
CA SER A 38 9.26 4.23 14.92
C SER A 38 8.47 3.20 15.74
N SER A 39 7.80 2.24 15.10
CA SER A 39 7.03 1.21 15.81
C SER A 39 7.93 0.28 16.66
N ALA A 40 9.16 0.02 16.23
CA ALA A 40 10.13 -0.73 17.02
C ALA A 40 10.62 0.06 18.25
N ARG A 41 10.85 1.37 18.11
CA ARG A 41 11.22 2.25 19.25
C ARG A 41 10.13 2.28 20.32
N GLU A 42 8.88 2.28 19.90
CA GLU A 42 7.69 2.23 20.77
C GLU A 42 7.37 0.83 21.32
N LYS A 43 8.19 -0.17 21.00
CA LYS A 43 8.09 -1.55 21.53
C LYS A 43 6.71 -2.17 21.27
N LEU A 44 6.14 -1.90 20.11
CA LEU A 44 4.95 -2.63 19.63
C LEU A 44 5.31 -4.10 19.44
N ARG A 45 4.33 -4.98 19.65
CA ARG A 45 4.52 -6.43 19.66
C ARG A 45 3.53 -7.10 18.72
N VAL A 46 3.92 -8.28 18.25
CA VAL A 46 3.00 -9.19 17.54
C VAL A 46 1.76 -9.41 18.40
N GLY A 47 0.58 -9.32 17.78
CA GLY A 47 -0.71 -9.48 18.45
C GLY A 47 -1.26 -8.22 19.09
N ASP A 48 -0.51 -7.11 19.14
CA ASP A 48 -1.10 -5.82 19.53
C ASP A 48 -2.21 -5.46 18.52
N VAL A 49 -3.39 -5.13 19.03
CA VAL A 49 -4.58 -4.77 18.26
C VAL A 49 -4.58 -3.28 18.01
N VAL A 50 -4.73 -2.87 16.76
CA VAL A 50 -4.99 -1.48 16.37
C VAL A 50 -6.49 -1.26 16.43
N SER A 51 -6.96 -0.39 17.32
CA SER A 51 -8.38 -0.06 17.49
C SER A 51 -8.81 1.20 16.74
N ALA A 52 -7.88 2.13 16.51
CA ALA A 52 -8.08 3.32 15.68
C ALA A 52 -6.77 3.82 15.08
N VAL A 53 -6.88 4.55 13.98
CA VAL A 53 -5.77 5.30 13.36
C VAL A 53 -6.23 6.72 13.08
N ASN A 54 -5.46 7.70 13.54
CA ASN A 54 -5.80 9.13 13.51
C ASN A 54 -7.23 9.41 14.01
N GLY A 55 -7.63 8.73 15.10
CA GLY A 55 -8.96 8.84 15.70
C GLY A 55 -10.09 8.12 14.96
N VAL A 56 -9.83 7.51 13.79
CA VAL A 56 -10.82 6.75 13.05
C VAL A 56 -10.71 5.27 13.41
N SER A 57 -11.83 4.68 13.86
CA SER A 57 -11.90 3.26 14.22
C SER A 57 -11.43 2.36 13.07
N THR A 58 -10.76 1.26 13.43
CA THR A 58 -10.35 0.16 12.54
C THR A 58 -11.35 -0.99 12.54
N THR A 59 -12.40 -0.95 13.36
CA THR A 59 -13.41 -2.02 13.45
C THR A 59 -14.01 -2.29 12.08
N ASN A 60 -14.02 -3.56 11.65
CA ASN A 60 -14.51 -4.01 10.34
C ASN A 60 -13.81 -3.36 9.14
N ARG A 61 -12.58 -2.87 9.31
CA ARG A 61 -11.78 -2.32 8.21
C ARG A 61 -10.61 -3.23 7.90
N GLU A 62 -10.29 -3.32 6.62
CA GLU A 62 -9.09 -3.99 6.14
C GLU A 62 -7.86 -3.07 6.30
N PRO A 63 -6.64 -3.61 6.52
CA PRO A 63 -5.41 -2.84 6.60
C PRO A 63 -5.20 -1.90 5.43
N LEU A 64 -5.63 -2.30 4.22
CA LEU A 64 -5.54 -1.43 3.04
C LEU A 64 -6.33 -0.13 3.23
N LYS A 65 -7.52 -0.20 3.82
CA LYS A 65 -8.33 0.99 4.12
C LYS A 65 -7.71 1.89 5.17
N ILE A 66 -6.85 1.36 6.03
CA ILE A 66 -6.08 2.15 6.98
C ILE A 66 -4.93 2.87 6.27
N VAL A 67 -4.21 2.15 5.39
CA VAL A 67 -3.16 2.75 4.54
C VAL A 67 -3.74 3.87 3.69
N GLU A 68 -4.85 3.63 2.98
CA GLU A 68 -5.54 4.65 2.18
C GLU A 68 -5.88 5.90 2.98
N GLN A 69 -6.39 5.74 4.21
CA GLN A 69 -6.72 6.87 5.08
C GLN A 69 -5.47 7.65 5.49
N ILE A 70 -4.37 6.98 5.81
CA ILE A 70 -3.11 7.66 6.16
C ILE A 70 -2.59 8.44 4.95
N GLU A 71 -2.72 7.88 3.75
CA GLU A 71 -2.32 8.50 2.49
C GLU A 71 -3.24 9.63 2.02
N GLU A 72 -4.38 9.88 2.67
CA GLU A 72 -5.14 11.14 2.46
C GLU A 72 -4.31 12.37 2.82
N ASN A 73 -3.31 12.21 3.71
CA ASN A 73 -2.32 13.23 4.01
C ASN A 73 -0.89 12.68 3.86
N PRO A 74 -0.38 12.57 2.62
CA PRO A 74 0.90 11.93 2.35
C PRO A 74 2.09 12.72 2.91
N THR A 75 1.91 14.00 3.23
CA THR A 75 2.97 14.87 3.80
C THR A 75 2.98 14.89 5.33
N ALA A 76 2.00 14.26 5.99
CA ALA A 76 1.98 14.14 7.44
C ALA A 76 3.26 13.43 7.92
N LYS A 77 3.96 14.03 8.89
CA LYS A 77 5.20 13.49 9.46
C LYS A 77 4.96 12.43 10.54
N THR A 78 3.73 12.35 11.04
CA THR A 78 3.35 11.42 12.10
C THR A 78 1.99 10.80 11.81
N VAL A 79 1.71 9.69 12.47
CA VAL A 79 0.41 9.01 12.48
C VAL A 79 0.17 8.49 13.90
N THR A 80 -1.05 8.65 14.39
CA THR A 80 -1.45 8.19 15.72
C THR A 80 -2.19 6.87 15.60
N PHE A 81 -1.72 5.85 16.32
CA PHE A 81 -2.40 4.56 16.45
C PHE A 81 -2.95 4.42 17.87
N SER A 82 -4.22 4.08 18.00
CA SER A 82 -4.80 3.61 19.26
C SER A 82 -4.61 2.09 19.34
N MET A 83 -3.89 1.66 20.37
CA MET A 83 -3.39 0.30 20.52
C MET A 83 -3.98 -0.37 21.75
N LYS A 84 -4.28 -1.66 21.61
CA LYS A 84 -4.75 -2.53 22.68
C LYS A 84 -3.88 -3.78 22.74
N ARG A 85 -3.40 -4.12 23.93
CA ARG A 85 -2.70 -5.38 24.19
C ARG A 85 -3.59 -6.29 25.01
N GLU A 86 -3.73 -7.52 24.53
CA GLU A 86 -4.48 -8.58 25.19
C GLU A 86 -3.53 -9.72 25.56
N GLU A 87 -3.67 -10.25 26.78
CA GLU A 87 -3.01 -11.46 27.26
C GLU A 87 -4.11 -12.39 27.79
N ASP A 88 -4.18 -13.62 27.28
CA ASP A 88 -5.23 -14.59 27.61
C ASP A 88 -6.67 -14.07 27.47
N GLY A 89 -6.90 -13.23 26.44
CA GLY A 89 -8.21 -12.61 26.17
C GLY A 89 -8.56 -11.42 27.07
N VAL A 90 -7.66 -11.03 27.99
CA VAL A 90 -7.86 -9.90 28.90
C VAL A 90 -7.03 -8.71 28.43
N VAL A 91 -7.65 -7.54 28.44
CA VAL A 91 -7.00 -6.27 28.08
C VAL A 91 -6.02 -5.87 29.17
N VAL A 92 -4.73 -6.00 28.91
CA VAL A 92 -3.68 -5.62 29.87
C VAL A 92 -3.15 -4.21 29.64
N ARG A 93 -3.37 -3.64 28.44
CA ARG A 93 -2.95 -2.27 28.11
C ARG A 93 -3.82 -1.67 27.01
N ASN A 94 -4.12 -0.38 27.15
CA ASN A 94 -4.72 0.45 26.11
C ASN A 94 -3.97 1.79 26.09
N TRP A 95 -3.50 2.23 24.93
CA TRP A 95 -2.73 3.47 24.79
C TRP A 95 -2.74 4.01 23.37
N ASP A 96 -2.58 5.32 23.23
CA ASP A 96 -2.26 5.94 21.96
C ASP A 96 -0.74 6.02 21.78
N VAL A 97 -0.28 5.74 20.57
CA VAL A 97 1.12 5.87 20.17
C VAL A 97 1.22 6.76 18.94
N ILE A 98 2.08 7.78 19.02
CA ILE A 98 2.39 8.66 17.88
C ILE A 98 3.66 8.12 17.24
N LEU A 99 3.54 7.69 15.99
CA LEU A 99 4.66 7.14 15.23
C LEU A 99 5.13 8.15 14.20
N GLU A 100 6.45 8.37 14.16
CA GLU A 100 7.10 9.18 13.13
C GLU A 100 7.16 8.41 11.82
N ARG A 101 6.65 9.03 10.76
CA ARG A 101 6.71 8.49 9.40
C ARG A 101 8.09 8.82 8.84
N GLN A 102 8.91 7.79 8.68
CA GLN A 102 10.21 7.83 8.05
C GLN A 102 10.06 7.41 6.60
N PHE A 103 9.93 8.40 5.72
CA PHE A 103 10.18 8.26 4.30
C PHE A 103 11.57 8.83 4.07
N GLU A 104 12.56 8.01 3.71
CA GLU A 104 13.78 8.55 3.09
C GLU A 104 13.37 9.27 1.78
N GLU A 105 14.29 9.98 1.12
CA GLU A 105 14.04 10.57 -0.20
C GLU A 105 13.77 9.48 -1.25
N VAL A 106 12.54 8.95 -1.22
CA VAL A 106 12.05 7.96 -2.16
C VAL A 106 11.89 8.70 -3.49
N SER A 107 12.68 8.29 -4.49
CA SER A 107 12.59 8.88 -5.82
C SER A 107 11.26 8.51 -6.48
N ASP A 108 10.71 9.41 -7.29
CA ASP A 108 9.54 9.11 -8.11
C ASP A 108 9.84 7.90 -9.02
N PRO A 109 9.15 6.76 -8.83
CA PRO A 109 9.42 5.53 -9.57
C PRO A 109 8.78 5.52 -10.96
N THR A 110 8.02 6.55 -11.32
CA THR A 110 7.17 6.58 -12.50
C THR A 110 7.74 7.52 -13.56
N ARG A 111 7.78 7.07 -14.80
CA ARG A 111 8.05 7.92 -15.98
C ARG A 111 7.02 7.59 -17.04
N PHE A 112 6.46 8.60 -17.71
CA PHE A 112 5.41 8.36 -18.70
C PHE A 112 5.50 9.29 -19.90
N LYS A 113 4.93 8.85 -21.02
CA LYS A 113 4.84 9.63 -22.26
C LYS A 113 3.70 9.13 -23.13
N LEU A 114 3.15 10.02 -23.95
CA LEU A 114 2.22 9.66 -25.02
C LEU A 114 3.01 9.31 -26.28
N GLN A 115 2.66 8.22 -26.94
CA GLN A 115 3.19 7.83 -28.24
C GLN A 115 2.06 7.69 -29.24
N THR A 116 2.24 8.21 -30.46
CA THR A 116 1.29 8.01 -31.55
C THR A 116 1.85 6.97 -32.50
N ARG A 117 1.12 5.88 -32.73
CA ARG A 117 1.46 4.85 -33.71
C ARG A 117 1.17 5.33 -35.13
N SER A 118 1.73 4.64 -36.11
CA SER A 118 1.51 4.92 -37.54
C SER A 118 0.05 4.81 -37.99
N ASP A 119 -0.75 4.00 -37.28
CA ASP A 119 -2.20 3.86 -37.49
C ASP A 119 -3.03 4.95 -36.79
N GLY A 120 -2.38 5.94 -36.16
CA GLY A 120 -3.02 7.03 -35.42
C GLY A 120 -3.38 6.69 -33.97
N THR A 121 -3.19 5.45 -33.51
CA THR A 121 -3.47 5.05 -32.13
C THR A 121 -2.56 5.79 -31.15
N LYS A 122 -3.14 6.42 -30.14
CA LYS A 122 -2.42 7.10 -29.06
C LYS A 122 -2.21 6.14 -27.90
N VAL A 123 -0.96 5.76 -27.66
CA VAL A 123 -0.56 4.82 -26.62
C VAL A 123 0.07 5.58 -25.45
N GLY A 124 -0.49 5.44 -24.26
CA GLY A 124 0.11 5.89 -23.01
C GLY A 124 1.16 4.88 -22.55
N TYR A 125 2.44 5.23 -22.65
CA TYR A 125 3.52 4.40 -22.12
C TYR A 125 3.91 4.89 -20.73
N ILE A 126 3.94 3.99 -19.76
CA ILE A 126 4.29 4.26 -18.36
C ILE A 126 5.33 3.22 -17.93
N LYS A 127 6.45 3.68 -17.39
CA LYS A 127 7.48 2.84 -16.79
C LYS A 127 7.45 3.01 -15.27
N ILE A 128 7.45 1.88 -14.57
CA ILE A 128 7.46 1.80 -13.10
C ILE A 128 8.73 1.06 -12.67
N THR A 129 9.69 1.76 -12.07
CA THR A 129 10.99 1.18 -11.73
C THR A 129 11.00 0.41 -10.40
N GLU A 130 10.07 0.71 -9.50
CA GLU A 130 9.92 0.04 -8.21
C GLU A 130 8.52 0.30 -7.62
N PHE A 131 8.06 -0.57 -6.71
CA PHE A 131 6.81 -0.38 -5.98
C PHE A 131 7.07 0.24 -4.61
N ASN A 132 7.44 1.52 -4.61
CA ASN A 132 7.69 2.29 -3.39
C ASN A 132 6.42 3.04 -2.92
N SER A 133 6.51 3.80 -1.83
CA SER A 133 5.37 4.53 -1.26
C SER A 133 4.72 5.57 -2.20
N LEU A 134 5.45 6.09 -3.19
CA LEU A 134 4.94 7.10 -4.13
C LEU A 134 4.23 6.50 -5.35
N VAL A 135 4.42 5.21 -5.62
CA VAL A 135 4.06 4.60 -6.91
C VAL A 135 2.57 4.72 -7.25
N VAL A 136 1.69 4.56 -6.26
CA VAL A 136 0.23 4.55 -6.48
C VAL A 136 -0.24 5.94 -6.90
N THR A 137 0.19 6.97 -6.17
CA THR A 137 -0.10 8.37 -6.47
C THR A 137 0.47 8.76 -7.83
N LYS A 138 1.74 8.43 -8.09
CA LYS A 138 2.42 8.80 -9.35
C LYS A 138 1.87 8.09 -10.58
N LEU A 139 1.48 6.83 -10.43
CA LEU A 139 0.79 6.11 -11.50
C LEU A 139 -0.60 6.69 -11.77
N THR A 140 -1.36 7.04 -10.72
CA THR A 140 -2.68 7.67 -10.87
C THR A 140 -2.59 9.01 -11.60
N GLU A 141 -1.61 9.84 -11.25
CA GLU A 141 -1.31 11.11 -11.95
C GLU A 141 -1.00 10.85 -13.43
N ALA A 142 -0.09 9.92 -13.72
CA ALA A 142 0.32 9.57 -15.08
C ALA A 142 -0.84 9.07 -15.94
N LEU A 143 -1.66 8.16 -15.40
CA LEU A 143 -2.83 7.60 -16.08
C LEU A 143 -3.86 8.69 -16.41
N THR A 144 -4.15 9.56 -15.44
CA THR A 144 -5.10 10.66 -15.59
C THR A 144 -4.62 11.65 -16.66
N GLU A 145 -3.34 12.01 -16.64
CA GLU A 145 -2.76 12.94 -17.63
C GLU A 145 -2.75 12.34 -19.04
N LEU A 146 -2.36 11.07 -19.19
CA LEU A 146 -2.36 10.39 -20.49
C LEU A 146 -3.78 10.25 -21.06
N LYS A 147 -4.75 9.94 -20.21
CA LYS A 147 -6.17 9.90 -20.58
C LYS A 147 -6.65 11.26 -21.08
N ALA A 148 -6.33 12.34 -20.36
CA ALA A 148 -6.65 13.71 -20.78
C ALA A 148 -5.99 14.10 -22.11
N LYS A 149 -4.81 13.55 -22.43
CA LYS A 149 -4.12 13.74 -23.73
C LYS A 149 -4.67 12.84 -24.86
N GLY A 150 -5.67 12.02 -24.57
CA GLY A 150 -6.39 11.18 -25.52
C GLY A 150 -5.73 9.83 -25.79
N ALA A 151 -4.98 9.27 -24.83
CA ALA A 151 -4.53 7.88 -24.92
C ALA A 151 -5.72 6.91 -25.00
N THR A 152 -5.65 5.94 -25.90
CA THR A 152 -6.68 4.90 -26.13
C THR A 152 -6.14 3.49 -25.92
N ALA A 153 -4.85 3.34 -25.64
CA ALA A 153 -4.23 2.09 -25.22
C ALA A 153 -3.06 2.41 -24.28
N TYR A 154 -2.68 1.47 -23.42
CA TYR A 154 -1.66 1.69 -22.40
C TYR A 154 -0.64 0.56 -22.36
N VAL A 155 0.61 0.92 -22.08
CA VAL A 155 1.68 -0.02 -21.77
C VAL A 155 2.20 0.31 -20.37
N LEU A 156 2.10 -0.64 -19.46
CA LEU A 156 2.73 -0.62 -18.15
C LEU A 156 4.04 -1.42 -18.21
N ASP A 157 5.17 -0.73 -18.29
CA ASP A 157 6.51 -1.33 -18.31
C ASP A 157 7.04 -1.47 -16.88
N VAL A 158 7.06 -2.72 -16.41
CA VAL A 158 7.58 -3.16 -15.11
C VAL A 158 8.90 -3.92 -15.26
N ARG A 159 9.57 -3.83 -16.42
CA ARG A 159 10.87 -4.49 -16.59
C ARG A 159 11.93 -3.87 -15.69
N SER A 160 12.77 -4.75 -15.14
CA SER A 160 13.78 -4.42 -14.15
C SER A 160 13.22 -3.82 -12.85
N ASN A 161 11.91 -3.98 -12.60
CA ASN A 161 11.30 -3.64 -11.34
C ASN A 161 11.51 -4.81 -10.35
N PRO A 162 12.26 -4.64 -9.26
CA PRO A 162 12.52 -5.70 -8.28
C PRO A 162 11.31 -6.00 -7.37
N GLY A 163 10.19 -5.31 -7.58
CA GLY A 163 9.04 -5.26 -6.70
C GLY A 163 9.14 -4.11 -5.70
N GLY A 164 8.59 -4.33 -4.50
CA GLY A 164 8.41 -3.31 -3.47
C GLY A 164 7.21 -3.68 -2.62
N ALA A 165 6.61 -2.70 -1.93
CA ALA A 165 5.51 -2.94 -1.01
C ALA A 165 4.40 -3.78 -1.68
N PHE A 166 4.09 -4.91 -1.08
CA PHE A 166 3.06 -5.82 -1.59
C PHE A 166 1.68 -5.13 -1.64
N GLN A 167 1.41 -4.28 -0.65
CA GLN A 167 0.21 -3.46 -0.57
C GLN A 167 0.13 -2.50 -1.78
N SER A 168 1.24 -1.90 -2.21
CA SER A 168 1.26 -1.05 -3.41
C SER A 168 0.87 -1.81 -4.67
N ALA A 169 1.28 -3.08 -4.83
CA ALA A 169 0.84 -3.89 -5.96
C ALA A 169 -0.68 -4.09 -5.96
N THR A 170 -1.27 -4.30 -4.78
CA THR A 170 -2.73 -4.45 -4.60
C THR A 170 -3.47 -3.14 -4.90
N GLU A 171 -2.95 -2.00 -4.46
CA GLU A 171 -3.53 -0.68 -4.77
C GLU A 171 -3.40 -0.33 -6.26
N ILE A 172 -2.25 -0.62 -6.88
CA ILE A 172 -2.06 -0.45 -8.34
C ILE A 172 -3.09 -1.28 -9.10
N ALA A 173 -3.33 -2.53 -8.71
CA ALA A 173 -4.36 -3.36 -9.33
C ALA A 173 -5.76 -2.73 -9.18
N GLY A 174 -6.03 -2.04 -8.07
CA GLY A 174 -7.26 -1.27 -7.84
C GLY A 174 -7.48 -0.08 -8.77
N LEU A 175 -6.46 0.37 -9.50
CA LEU A 175 -6.62 1.38 -10.55
C LEU A 175 -7.29 0.81 -11.82
N PHE A 176 -7.36 -0.53 -11.93
CA PHE A 176 -7.90 -1.27 -13.08
C PHE A 176 -9.09 -2.18 -12.71
N LEU A 177 -9.07 -2.76 -11.51
CA LEU A 177 -10.04 -3.75 -11.04
C LEU A 177 -10.78 -3.23 -9.81
N ASN A 178 -12.11 -3.38 -9.78
CA ASN A 178 -12.94 -2.89 -8.68
C ASN A 178 -13.38 -4.03 -7.76
N ASP A 179 -12.92 -4.04 -6.51
CA ASP A 179 -13.26 -5.06 -5.49
C ASP A 179 -13.03 -6.51 -5.97
N GLU A 180 -11.83 -6.75 -6.52
CA GLU A 180 -11.41 -8.08 -6.97
C GLU A 180 -10.31 -8.62 -6.07
N VAL A 181 -10.23 -9.95 -5.93
CA VAL A 181 -9.09 -10.57 -5.23
C VAL A 181 -7.85 -10.44 -6.09
N ALA A 182 -6.93 -9.56 -5.70
CA ALA A 182 -5.68 -9.32 -6.41
C ALA A 182 -4.70 -10.49 -6.20
N THR A 183 -4.67 -11.04 -4.98
CA THR A 183 -3.71 -12.09 -4.59
C THR A 183 -4.12 -12.73 -3.26
N ILE A 184 -3.52 -13.87 -2.94
CA ILE A 184 -3.77 -14.63 -1.71
C ILE A 184 -2.42 -14.94 -1.05
N MET A 185 -2.28 -14.57 0.23
CA MET A 185 -1.15 -15.00 1.04
C MET A 185 -1.50 -16.31 1.75
N VAL A 186 -0.64 -17.32 1.63
CA VAL A 186 -0.81 -18.58 2.34
C VAL A 186 0.26 -18.71 3.41
N GLY A 187 -0.16 -18.80 4.67
CA GLY A 187 0.69 -19.00 5.83
C GLY A 187 1.25 -20.43 5.90
N LYS A 188 2.31 -20.62 6.67
CA LYS A 188 2.97 -21.93 6.85
C LYS A 188 2.02 -23.04 7.36
N ASN A 189 0.98 -22.65 8.09
CA ASN A 189 -0.01 -23.57 8.66
C ASN A 189 -1.19 -23.85 7.71
N GLY A 190 -1.19 -23.29 6.50
CA GLY A 190 -2.25 -23.44 5.50
C GLY A 190 -3.32 -22.34 5.50
N ASP A 191 -3.28 -21.42 6.48
CA ASP A 191 -4.19 -20.28 6.55
C ASP A 191 -4.04 -19.39 5.31
N SER A 192 -5.16 -18.97 4.72
CA SER A 192 -5.17 -18.15 3.49
C SER A 192 -5.80 -16.79 3.75
N TYR A 193 -5.10 -15.74 3.32
CA TYR A 193 -5.50 -14.34 3.50
C TYR A 193 -5.63 -13.68 2.13
N PRO A 194 -6.86 -13.49 1.62
CA PRO A 194 -7.08 -12.79 0.36
C PRO A 194 -6.83 -11.29 0.53
N PHE A 195 -6.17 -10.69 -0.45
CA PHE A 195 -5.99 -9.24 -0.56
C PHE A 195 -6.80 -8.73 -1.75
N ARG A 196 -7.74 -7.83 -1.46
CA ARG A 196 -8.67 -7.27 -2.43
C ARG A 196 -8.23 -5.91 -2.93
N THR A 197 -8.56 -5.61 -4.18
CA THR A 197 -8.34 -4.29 -4.75
C THR A 197 -9.29 -3.26 -4.15
N THR A 198 -8.84 -2.01 -4.11
CA THR A 198 -9.63 -0.90 -3.59
C THR A 198 -10.89 -0.65 -4.41
N THR A 199 -12.05 -0.55 -3.74
CA THR A 199 -13.31 -0.13 -4.37
C THR A 199 -13.30 1.36 -4.73
N GLY A 200 -13.80 1.71 -5.92
CA GLY A 200 -14.08 3.09 -6.32
C GLY A 200 -12.88 3.92 -6.76
N LYS A 201 -11.70 3.30 -6.94
CA LYS A 201 -10.47 3.98 -7.40
C LYS A 201 -10.06 3.62 -8.84
N VAL A 202 -10.94 2.98 -9.60
CA VAL A 202 -10.66 2.62 -11.01
C VAL A 202 -10.44 3.88 -11.84
N VAL A 203 -9.25 4.00 -12.43
CA VAL A 203 -8.87 5.10 -13.34
C VAL A 203 -9.04 4.67 -14.79
N LEU A 204 -8.61 3.45 -15.09
CA LEU A 204 -8.77 2.79 -16.38
C LEU A 204 -9.77 1.64 -16.25
N PRO A 205 -10.94 1.71 -16.88
CA PRO A 205 -11.89 0.61 -16.86
C PRO A 205 -11.36 -0.62 -17.61
N THR A 206 -11.94 -1.78 -17.34
CA THR A 206 -11.48 -3.09 -17.85
C THR A 206 -11.63 -3.27 -19.36
N ASP A 207 -12.36 -2.41 -20.04
CA ASP A 207 -12.49 -2.39 -21.50
C ASP A 207 -11.36 -1.60 -22.21
N GLN A 208 -10.55 -0.86 -21.44
CA GLN A 208 -9.40 -0.15 -21.96
C GLN A 208 -8.26 -1.14 -22.29
N PRO A 209 -7.67 -1.12 -23.51
CA PRO A 209 -6.53 -1.96 -23.83
C PRO A 209 -5.31 -1.60 -22.98
N VAL A 210 -4.85 -2.55 -22.16
CA VAL A 210 -3.63 -2.44 -21.34
C VAL A 210 -2.73 -3.63 -21.62
N VAL A 211 -1.44 -3.37 -21.83
CA VAL A 211 -0.38 -4.39 -21.89
C VAL A 211 0.56 -4.16 -20.73
N ILE A 212 0.94 -5.24 -20.04
CA ILE A 212 2.02 -5.22 -19.04
C ILE A 212 3.28 -5.76 -19.72
N TRP A 213 4.39 -5.03 -19.61
CA TRP A 213 5.67 -5.38 -20.23
C TRP A 213 6.77 -5.55 -19.18
#